data_AF-A0A7J4TRE2-F1
#
_entry.id   AF-A0A7J4TRE2-F1
#
_cell.length_a   1.000
_cell.length_b   1.000
_cell.length_c   1.000
_cell.angle_alpha   90.00
_cell.angle_beta   90.00
_cell.angle_gamma   90.00
#
_symmetry.space_group_name_H-M   'P 1'
#
loop_
_entity.id
_entity.type
_entity.pdbx_description
1 polymer ?
#
loop_
_entity_poly.entity_id
_entity_poly.type
_entity_poly.pdbx_seq_one_letter_code
_entity_poly.pdbx_strand_id
1 'polypeptide(L)'
;MDQKTATISNERLEKYFSITKEALAKAKSAPCCGKRTECTEHAHIVLDMAQRYYDDALHFQKKGEIVNAFACLNYAHGWLDTGARLGLFEVKDSRLFTVDDD
;
A
#
# COMPACT_ATOMS: atom_id res chain seq x y z
N MET A 1 20.83 -26.81 -8.32
CA MET A 1 19.97 -25.73 -8.85
C MET A 1 20.32 -24.48 -8.09
N ASP A 2 21.10 -23.59 -8.69
CA ASP A 2 21.38 -22.28 -8.11
C ASP A 2 20.10 -21.45 -8.18
N GLN A 3 19.38 -21.35 -7.06
CA GLN A 3 18.35 -20.35 -6.91
C GLN A 3 19.06 -18.99 -6.89
N LYS A 4 18.97 -18.23 -7.98
CA LYS A 4 19.28 -16.80 -7.98
C LYS A 4 18.35 -16.11 -6.99
N THR A 5 18.76 -15.97 -5.74
CA THR A 5 18.08 -15.10 -4.78
C THR A 5 18.29 -13.67 -5.25
N ALA A 6 17.24 -13.06 -5.79
CA ALA A 6 17.28 -11.64 -6.15
C ALA A 6 17.37 -10.83 -4.85
N THR A 7 18.57 -10.35 -4.52
CA THR A 7 18.80 -9.46 -3.37
C THR A 7 18.03 -8.16 -3.59
N ILE A 8 17.19 -7.77 -2.63
CA ILE A 8 16.47 -6.50 -2.67
C ILE A 8 17.47 -5.39 -2.33
N SER A 9 17.65 -4.42 -3.24
CA SER A 9 18.51 -3.25 -3.00
C SER A 9 17.79 -2.20 -2.15
N ASN A 10 18.57 -1.37 -1.44
CA ASN A 10 18.03 -0.23 -0.69
C ASN A 10 17.28 0.75 -1.60
N GLU A 11 17.80 1.02 -2.80
CA GLU A 11 17.14 1.87 -3.80
C GLU A 11 15.74 1.33 -4.17
N ARG A 12 15.63 0.01 -4.36
CA ARG A 12 14.33 -0.62 -4.64
C ARG A 12 13.39 -0.51 -3.44
N LEU A 13 13.90 -0.66 -2.21
CA LEU A 13 13.11 -0.50 -1.00
C LEU A 13 12.59 0.95 -0.86
N GLU A 14 13.44 1.95 -1.04
CA GLU A 14 13.09 3.38 -1.01
C GLU A 14 12.03 3.74 -2.06
N LYS A 15 12.16 3.19 -3.26
CA LYS A 15 11.15 3.34 -4.31
C LYS A 15 9.79 2.82 -3.86
N TYR A 16 9.73 1.65 -3.23
CA TYR A 16 8.47 1.08 -2.73
C TYR A 16 7.90 1.90 -1.57
N PHE A 17 8.73 2.40 -0.65
CA PHE A 17 8.27 3.35 0.37
C PHE A 17 7.61 4.57 -0.26
N SER A 18 8.23 5.16 -1.28
CA SER A 18 7.68 6.33 -1.97
C SER A 18 6.33 6.02 -2.61
N ILE A 19 6.22 4.91 -3.36
CA ILE A 19 5.00 4.51 -4.05
C ILE A 19 3.87 4.22 -3.04
N THR A 20 4.13 3.42 -2.01
CA THR A 20 3.11 3.06 -1.03
C THR A 20 2.67 4.26 -0.21
N LYS A 21 3.59 5.18 0.14
CA LYS A 21 3.25 6.43 0.83
C LYS A 21 2.35 7.33 -0.02
N GLU A 22 2.66 7.45 -1.30
CA GLU A 22 1.86 8.22 -2.25
C GLU A 22 0.44 7.63 -2.39
N ALA A 23 0.34 6.31 -2.57
CA ALA A 23 -0.93 5.60 -2.66
C ALA A 23 -1.77 5.74 -1.37
N LEU A 24 -1.15 5.62 -0.19
CA LEU A 24 -1.80 5.85 1.11
C LEU A 24 -2.38 7.26 1.21
N ALA A 25 -1.61 8.28 0.83
CA ALA A 25 -2.08 9.66 0.87
C ALA A 25 -3.26 9.89 -0.07
N LYS A 26 -3.19 9.37 -1.29
CA LYS A 26 -4.25 9.50 -2.31
C LYS A 26 -5.53 8.80 -1.86
N ALA A 27 -5.44 7.58 -1.36
CA ALA A 27 -6.59 6.83 -0.83
C ALA A 27 -7.27 7.54 0.36
N LYS A 28 -6.48 8.12 1.28
CA LYS A 28 -7.03 8.90 2.42
C LYS A 28 -7.76 10.17 1.98
N SER A 29 -7.33 10.81 0.90
CA SER A 29 -7.92 12.06 0.41
C SER A 29 -9.19 11.88 -0.41
N ALA A 30 -9.48 10.66 -0.87
CA ALA A 30 -10.57 10.38 -1.80
C ALA A 30 -11.47 9.21 -1.33
N PRO A 31 -12.09 9.26 -0.15
CA PRO A 31 -13.07 8.25 0.23
C PRO A 31 -14.31 8.35 -0.67
N CYS A 32 -14.71 7.25 -1.31
CA CYS A 32 -15.92 7.20 -2.17
C CYS A 32 -17.22 7.22 -1.34
N CYS A 33 -17.10 7.09 -0.01
CA CYS A 33 -18.19 6.88 0.93
C CYS A 33 -18.99 8.16 1.22
N GLY A 34 -19.66 8.73 0.21
CA GLY A 34 -20.38 10.00 0.30
C GLY A 34 -21.65 10.04 1.16
N LYS A 35 -21.83 9.15 2.16
CA LYS A 35 -22.86 9.13 3.27
C LYS A 35 -23.22 7.72 3.78
N ARG A 36 -22.74 6.64 3.16
CA ARG A 36 -23.09 5.26 3.55
C ARG A 36 -22.11 4.76 4.63
N THR A 37 -22.58 4.66 5.87
CA THR A 37 -21.77 4.36 7.07
C THR A 37 -20.93 3.09 6.96
N GLU A 38 -21.51 1.99 6.46
CA GLU A 38 -20.81 0.71 6.28
C GLU A 38 -19.61 0.81 5.32
N CYS A 39 -19.77 1.58 4.23
CA CYS A 39 -18.70 1.80 3.26
C CYS A 39 -17.54 2.59 3.88
N THR A 40 -17.86 3.52 4.77
CA THR A 40 -16.88 4.29 5.55
C THR A 40 -16.11 3.41 6.53
N GLU A 41 -16.76 2.46 7.21
CA GLU A 41 -16.08 1.53 8.12
C GLU A 41 -15.10 0.61 7.38
N HIS A 42 -15.51 0.04 6.24
CA HIS A 42 -14.62 -0.78 5.42
C HIS A 42 -13.42 0.00 4.88
N ALA A 43 -13.64 1.23 4.40
CA ALA A 43 -12.55 2.11 3.96
C ALA A 43 -11.55 2.37 5.09
N HIS A 44 -12.03 2.62 6.32
CA HIS A 44 -11.18 2.80 7.49
C HIS A 44 -10.38 1.55 7.83
N ILE A 45 -10.98 0.36 7.81
CA ILE A 45 -10.27 -0.90 8.07
C ILE A 45 -9.14 -1.09 7.05
N VAL A 46 -9.41 -0.87 5.77
CA VAL A 46 -8.39 -0.99 4.71
C VAL A 46 -7.25 0.00 4.92
N LEU A 47 -7.57 1.27 5.20
CA LEU A 47 -6.57 2.31 5.42
C LEU A 47 -5.74 2.09 6.70
N ASP A 48 -6.38 1.61 7.77
CA ASP A 48 -5.70 1.27 9.04
C ASP A 48 -4.71 0.12 8.80
N MET A 49 -5.16 -0.96 8.14
CA MET A 49 -4.30 -2.09 7.84
C MET A 49 -3.13 -1.69 6.93
N ALA A 50 -3.39 -0.93 5.86
CA ALA A 50 -2.32 -0.42 4.99
C ALA A 50 -1.31 0.46 5.75
N GLN A 51 -1.79 1.33 6.65
CA GLN A 51 -0.91 2.18 7.47
C GLN A 51 -0.06 1.35 8.44
N ARG A 52 -0.65 0.39 9.13
CA ARG A 52 0.08 -0.46 10.09
C ARG A 52 1.21 -1.23 9.43
N TYR A 53 0.98 -1.80 8.24
CA TYR A 53 2.04 -2.47 7.49
C TYR A 53 3.09 -1.50 6.93
N TYR A 54 2.72 -0.28 6.58
CA TYR A 54 3.69 0.76 6.23
C TYR A 54 4.58 1.13 7.42
N ASP A 55 4.00 1.22 8.62
CA ASP A 55 4.74 1.50 9.86
C ASP A 55 5.65 0.33 10.26
N ASP A 56 5.20 -0.91 10.08
CA ASP A 56 6.02 -2.11 10.23
C ASP A 56 7.19 -2.12 9.25
N ALA A 57 6.98 -1.68 8.01
CA ALA A 57 8.06 -1.56 7.04
C ALA A 57 9.13 -0.57 7.52
N LEU A 58 8.74 0.59 8.05
CA LEU A 58 9.66 1.57 8.63
C LEU A 58 10.44 0.97 9.81
N HIS A 59 9.79 0.16 10.65
CA HIS A 59 10.43 -0.54 11.77
C HIS A 59 11.49 -1.55 11.28
N PHE A 60 11.14 -2.38 10.31
CA PHE A 60 12.08 -3.35 9.73
C PHE A 60 13.24 -2.69 8.98
N GLN A 61 12.98 -1.58 8.28
CA GLN A 61 14.03 -0.80 7.63
C GLN A 61 15.06 -0.30 8.64
N LYS A 62 14.60 0.26 9.78
CA LYS A 62 15.49 0.73 10.86
C LYS A 62 16.36 -0.37 11.46
N LYS A 63 15.92 -1.62 11.41
CA LYS A 63 16.66 -2.80 11.86
C LYS A 63 17.58 -3.40 10.78
N GLY A 64 17.57 -2.88 9.56
CA GLY A 64 18.30 -3.45 8.43
C GLY A 64 17.66 -4.72 7.84
N GLU A 65 16.42 -5.04 8.24
CA GLU A 65 15.69 -6.22 7.76
C GLU A 65 14.97 -5.92 6.43
N ILE A 66 15.75 -5.74 5.36
CA ILE A 66 15.28 -5.23 4.06
C ILE A 66 14.18 -6.11 3.46
N VAL A 67 14.29 -7.45 3.57
CA VAL A 67 13.29 -8.38 3.03
C VAL A 67 11.95 -8.23 3.74
N ASN A 68 11.97 -8.09 5.07
CA ASN A 68 10.76 -7.90 5.87
C ASN A 68 10.13 -6.54 5.60
N ALA A 69 10.94 -5.49 5.50
CA ALA A 69 10.46 -4.16 5.14
C ALA A 69 9.78 -4.15 3.76
N PHE A 70 10.41 -4.81 2.78
CA PHE A 70 9.83 -4.94 1.44
C PHE A 70 8.54 -5.76 1.44
N ALA A 71 8.47 -6.87 2.19
CA ALA A 71 7.27 -7.68 2.31
C ALA A 71 6.10 -6.86 2.92
N CYS A 72 6.37 -6.10 3.98
CA CYS A 72 5.38 -5.22 4.60
C CYS A 72 4.86 -4.14 3.63
N LEU A 73 5.72 -3.54 2.81
CA LEU A 73 5.29 -2.56 1.80
C LEU A 73 4.37 -3.19 0.75
N ASN A 74 4.71 -4.37 0.23
CA ASN A 74 3.85 -5.05 -0.74
C ASN A 74 2.50 -5.44 -0.12
N TYR A 75 2.48 -5.86 1.14
CA TYR A 75 1.24 -6.20 1.82
C TYR A 75 0.39 -4.97 2.13
N ALA A 76 1.00 -3.86 2.55
CA ALA A 76 0.33 -2.56 2.68
C ALA A 76 -0.31 -2.14 1.35
N HIS A 77 0.42 -2.28 0.25
CA HIS A 77 -0.07 -1.94 -1.08
C HIS A 77 -1.22 -2.84 -1.54
N GLY A 78 -1.17 -4.13 -1.20
CA GLY A 78 -2.28 -5.06 -1.48
C GLY A 78 -3.59 -4.67 -0.79
N TRP A 79 -3.54 -4.10 0.42
CA TRP A 79 -4.72 -3.52 1.07
C TRP A 79 -5.24 -2.31 0.28
N LEU A 80 -4.37 -1.41 -0.14
CA LEU A 80 -4.75 -0.23 -0.94
C LEU A 80 -5.41 -0.63 -2.26
N ASP A 81 -4.84 -1.60 -2.97
CA ASP A 81 -5.40 -2.16 -4.20
C ASP A 81 -6.78 -2.78 -3.97
N THR A 82 -6.95 -3.50 -2.86
CA THR A 82 -8.24 -4.08 -2.48
C THR A 82 -9.28 -2.99 -2.28
N GLY A 83 -8.94 -1.92 -1.54
CA GLY A 83 -9.87 -0.81 -1.33
C GLY A 83 -10.20 -0.04 -2.62
N ALA A 84 -9.23 0.15 -3.51
CA ALA A 84 -9.45 0.76 -4.82
C ALA A 84 -10.39 -0.09 -5.69
N ARG A 85 -10.15 -1.41 -5.80
CA ARG A 85 -10.97 -2.34 -6.59
C ARG A 85 -12.38 -2.53 -6.04
N LEU A 86 -12.56 -2.46 -4.73
CA LEU A 86 -13.86 -2.51 -4.08
C LEU A 86 -14.63 -1.17 -4.17
N GLY A 87 -14.03 -0.13 -4.75
CA GLY A 87 -14.65 1.19 -4.85
C GLY A 87 -14.77 1.91 -3.51
N LEU A 88 -13.93 1.58 -2.52
CA LEU A 88 -13.88 2.28 -1.24
C LEU A 88 -13.21 3.64 -1.38
N PHE A 89 -12.32 3.78 -2.36
CA PHE A 89 -11.61 5.02 -2.68
C PHE A 89 -11.95 5.46 -4.11
N GLU A 90 -12.19 6.75 -4.30
CA GLU A 90 -12.36 7.36 -5.62
C GLU A 90 -10.99 7.69 -6.22
N VAL A 91 -10.27 6.64 -6.64
CA VAL A 91 -8.93 6.74 -7.22
C VAL A 91 -8.89 6.20 -8.64
N LYS A 92 -8.23 6.95 -9.54
CA LYS A 92 -8.04 6.64 -10.96
C LYS A 92 -6.58 6.91 -11.28
N ASP A 93 -5.72 5.96 -10.94
CA ASP A 93 -4.27 6.08 -11.10
C ASP A 93 -3.68 4.67 -11.20
N SER A 94 -3.59 4.17 -12.42
CA SER A 94 -3.12 2.82 -12.74
C SER A 94 -1.64 2.61 -12.44
N ARG A 95 -0.88 3.71 -12.27
CA ARG A 95 0.51 3.66 -11.80
C ARG A 95 0.58 3.33 -10.30
N LEU A 96 -0.38 3.79 -9.50
CA LEU A 96 -0.40 3.56 -8.05
C LEU A 96 -1.32 2.44 -7.60
N PHE A 97 -2.39 2.14 -8.33
CA PHE A 97 -3.37 1.15 -7.95
C PHE A 97 -3.66 0.23 -9.12
N THR A 98 -4.16 -0.96 -8.83
CA THR A 98 -4.62 -1.93 -9.83
C THR A 98 -6.01 -1.58 -10.37
N VAL A 99 -6.19 -0.33 -10.80
CA VAL A 99 -7.40 0.21 -11.45
C VAL A 99 -7.04 0.77 -12.82
N ASP A 100 -8.04 1.02 -13.66
CA ASP A 100 -7.82 1.66 -14.96
C ASP A 100 -7.67 3.19 -14.79
N ASP A 101 -6.89 3.80 -15.69
CA ASP A 101 -6.93 5.25 -15.92
C ASP A 101 -8.11 5.49 -16.87
N ASP A 102 -9.17 6.16 -16.40
CA ASP A 102 -10.35 6.48 -17.22
C ASP A 102 -10.01 7.16 -18.57
#